data_AF-A0A382ADM0-F1
#
_entry.id   AF-A0A382ADM0-F1
#
_cell.length_a   1.000
_cell.length_b   1.000
_cell.length_c   1.000
_cell.angle_alpha   90.00
_cell.angle_beta   90.00
_cell.angle_gamma   90.00
#
_symmetry.space_group_name_H-M   'P 1'
#
loop_
_entity.id
_entity.type
_entity.pdbx_description
1 polymer ?
#
loop_
_entity_poly.entity_id
_entity_poly.type
_entity_poly.pdbx_seq_one_letter_code
_entity_poly.pdbx_strand_id
1 'polypeptide(L)'
;MKFLIAIKNISDESKNILEIGCKIAEGFSADLTICYVGRKSKALIEGDVNLARLSMAEWNIYHPGLEILEWAFNILKDKGFVPDTTFDVGNLIEENDRIRLVLP
;
A
#
# COMPACT_ATOMS: atom_id res chain seq x y z
N MET A 1 -5.48 19.93 0.01
CA MET A 1 -4.41 19.54 -0.95
C MET A 1 -4.16 18.05 -0.80
N LYS A 2 -3.61 17.34 -1.79
CA LYS A 2 -3.41 15.88 -1.71
C LYS A 2 -1.98 15.49 -2.08
N PHE A 3 -1.36 14.64 -1.28
CA PHE A 3 -0.04 14.06 -1.53
C PHE A 3 -0.14 12.56 -1.74
N LEU A 4 0.64 12.05 -2.69
CA LEU A 4 0.80 10.62 -2.93
C LEU A 4 2.25 10.24 -2.62
N ILE A 5 2.45 9.29 -1.72
CA ILE A 5 3.74 8.67 -1.46
C ILE A 5 3.76 7.29 -2.10
N ALA A 6 4.71 7.07 -3.02
CA ALA A 6 4.97 5.77 -3.59
C ALA A 6 6.13 5.09 -2.83
N ILE A 7 5.90 3.88 -2.32
CA ILE A 7 6.91 3.09 -1.60
C ILE A 7 7.12 1.74 -2.28
N LYS A 8 8.34 1.22 -2.22
CA LYS A 8 8.72 -0.03 -2.90
C LYS A 8 9.02 -1.20 -1.96
N ASN A 9 9.36 -0.93 -0.70
CA ASN A 9 9.83 -1.94 0.25
C ASN A 9 9.86 -1.40 1.69
N ILE A 10 10.11 -2.30 2.64
CA ILE A 10 10.45 -1.98 4.03
C ILE A 10 11.96 -1.74 4.08
N SER A 11 12.38 -0.49 4.06
CA SER A 11 13.78 -0.07 4.23
C SER A 11 13.84 1.27 4.97
N ASP A 12 15.01 1.60 5.52
CA ASP A 12 15.22 2.90 6.17
C ASP A 12 15.04 4.07 5.19
N GLU A 13 15.40 3.88 3.91
CA GLU A 13 15.13 4.86 2.85
C GLU A 13 13.62 5.11 2.68
N SER A 14 12.83 4.05 2.56
CA SER A 14 11.37 4.15 2.42
C SER A 14 10.73 4.73 3.69
N LYS A 15 11.27 4.40 4.87
CA LYS A 15 10.82 4.95 6.14
C LYS A 15 11.06 6.46 6.21
N ASN A 16 12.26 6.91 5.85
CA ASN A 16 12.61 8.32 5.82
C ASN A 16 11.69 9.10 4.85
N ILE A 17 11.37 8.51 3.69
CA ILE A 17 10.43 9.10 2.73
C ILE A 17 9.04 9.26 3.35
N LEU A 18 8.52 8.22 4.05
CA LEU A 18 7.23 8.29 4.74
C LEU A 18 7.23 9.39 5.81
N GLU A 19 8.27 9.46 6.66
CA GLU A 19 8.35 10.44 7.73
C GLU A 19 8.41 11.88 7.21
N ILE A 20 9.21 12.14 6.17
CA ILE A 20 9.30 13.46 5.53
C ILE A 20 7.98 13.80 4.85
N GLY A 21 7.39 12.85 4.12
CA GLY A 21 6.10 13.03 3.44
C GLY A 21 4.96 13.37 4.41
N CYS A 22 4.90 12.71 5.57
CA CYS A 22 3.98 13.05 6.65
C CYS A 22 4.18 14.49 7.14
N LYS A 23 5.42 14.92 7.42
CA LYS A 23 5.70 16.29 7.87
C LYS A 23 5.31 17.35 6.84
N ILE A 24 5.56 17.07 5.56
CA ILE A 24 5.13 17.96 4.47
C ILE A 24 3.60 18.02 4.45
N ALA A 25 2.91 16.88 4.46
CA ALA A 25 1.44 16.85 4.45
C ALA A 25 0.83 17.58 5.64
N GLU A 26 1.40 17.42 6.84
CA GLU A 26 1.00 18.14 8.05
C GLU A 26 1.12 19.66 7.88
N GLY A 27 2.28 20.14 7.42
CA GLY A 27 2.53 21.57 7.19
C GLY A 27 1.57 22.21 6.17
N PHE A 28 1.04 21.42 5.24
CA PHE A 28 0.05 21.85 4.24
C PHE A 28 -1.40 21.50 4.59
N SER A 29 -1.67 20.90 5.76
CA SER A 29 -2.99 20.36 6.13
C SER A 29 -3.61 19.55 4.99
N ALA A 30 -2.82 18.63 4.44
CA ALA A 30 -3.13 17.90 3.22
C ALA A 30 -3.47 16.44 3.48
N ASP A 31 -4.33 15.88 2.63
CA ASP A 31 -4.61 14.46 2.63
C ASP A 31 -3.39 13.68 2.13
N LEU A 32 -3.11 12.54 2.76
CA LEU A 32 -2.00 11.67 2.39
C LEU A 32 -2.51 10.33 1.86
N THR A 33 -1.97 9.90 0.73
CA THR A 33 -2.23 8.58 0.15
C THR A 33 -0.92 7.83 0.01
N ILE A 34 -0.90 6.55 0.36
CA ILE A 34 0.26 5.66 0.12
C ILE A 34 -0.08 4.71 -1.03
N CYS A 35 0.89 4.47 -1.90
CA CYS A 35 0.82 3.46 -2.94
C CYS A 35 2.06 2.57 -2.87
N TYR A 36 1.85 1.26 -2.88
CA TYR A 36 2.92 0.30 -3.09
C TYR A 36 3.20 0.14 -4.58
N VAL A 37 4.47 0.28 -4.97
CA VAL A 37 4.92 0.08 -6.34
C VAL A 37 5.81 -1.17 -6.40
N GLY A 38 5.24 -2.24 -6.94
CA GLY A 38 5.96 -3.50 -7.18
C GLY A 38 6.99 -3.40 -8.30
N ARG A 39 7.86 -4.42 -8.41
CA ARG A 39 8.84 -4.50 -9.50
C ARG A 39 8.13 -4.62 -10.84
N LYS A 40 8.64 -3.91 -11.85
CA LYS A 40 8.17 -4.06 -13.24
C LYS A 40 8.37 -5.50 -13.69
N SER A 41 7.29 -6.14 -14.15
CA SER A 41 7.35 -7.48 -14.75
C SER A 41 8.27 -7.44 -15.97
N LYS A 42 9.23 -8.36 -16.05
CA LYS A 42 10.01 -8.56 -17.27
C LYS A 42 9.08 -9.24 -18.26
N ALA A 43 8.71 -8.54 -19.32
CA ALA A 43 7.78 -8.99 -20.36
C ALA A 43 8.17 -10.36 -20.94
N LEU A 44 7.56 -11.43 -20.41
CA LEU A 44 7.46 -12.73 -21.07
C LEU A 44 6.27 -13.57 -20.56
N ILE A 45 5.56 -13.14 -19.51
CA ILE A 45 4.57 -13.99 -18.83
C ILE A 45 3.36 -13.14 -18.42
N GLU A 46 2.53 -12.70 -19.37
CA GLU A 46 1.22 -12.12 -19.02
C GLU A 46 0.17 -13.22 -18.80
N GLY A 47 0.31 -14.35 -19.51
CA GLY A 47 -0.57 -15.52 -19.36
C GLY A 47 -0.48 -16.20 -17.99
N ASP A 48 0.72 -16.56 -17.53
CA ASP A 48 0.86 -17.32 -16.26
C ASP A 48 0.66 -16.44 -15.01
N VAL A 49 0.81 -15.12 -15.12
CA VAL A 49 0.56 -14.19 -13.99
C VAL A 49 -0.92 -14.17 -13.61
N ASN A 50 -1.83 -14.29 -14.60
CA ASN A 50 -3.26 -14.33 -14.33
C ASN A 50 -3.68 -15.65 -13.66
N LEU A 51 -3.11 -16.77 -14.11
CA LEU A 51 -3.32 -18.09 -13.48
C LEU A 51 -2.74 -18.16 -12.06
N ALA A 52 -1.57 -17.55 -11.84
CA ALA A 52 -0.96 -17.46 -10.52
C ALA A 52 -1.80 -16.58 -9.57
N ARG A 53 -2.40 -15.47 -10.05
CA ARG A 53 -3.33 -14.64 -9.26
C ARG A 53 -4.57 -15.43 -8.84
N LEU A 54 -5.19 -16.16 -9.76
CA LEU A 54 -6.36 -17.01 -9.47
C LEU A 54 -6.01 -18.09 -8.44
N SER A 55 -4.87 -18.76 -8.62
CA SER A 55 -4.37 -19.78 -7.70
C SER A 55 -4.05 -19.19 -6.30
N MET A 56 -3.42 -18.03 -6.22
CA MET A 56 -3.17 -17.36 -4.92
C MET A 56 -4.47 -17.03 -4.17
N ALA A 57 -5.51 -16.56 -4.87
CA ALA A 57 -6.81 -16.27 -4.27
C ALA A 57 -7.48 -17.55 -3.73
N GLU A 58 -7.41 -18.67 -4.45
CA GLU A 58 -7.93 -19.96 -4.00
C GLU A 58 -7.21 -20.49 -2.74
N TRP A 59 -5.91 -20.17 -2.60
CA TRP A 59 -5.06 -20.63 -1.49
C TRP A 59 -4.97 -19.64 -0.32
N ASN A 60 -5.74 -18.54 -0.35
CA ASN A 60 -5.70 -17.47 0.64
C ASN A 60 -4.29 -16.84 0.80
N ILE A 61 -3.52 -16.81 -0.30
CA ILE A 61 -2.19 -16.19 -0.36
C ILE A 61 -2.38 -14.71 -0.70
N TYR A 62 -1.99 -13.86 0.24
CA TYR A 62 -2.14 -12.41 0.12
C TYR A 62 -1.33 -11.83 -1.05
N HIS A 63 -1.90 -10.80 -1.69
CA HIS A 63 -1.25 -10.11 -2.80
C HIS A 63 0.11 -9.54 -2.37
N PRO A 64 1.17 -9.69 -3.19
CA PRO A 64 2.46 -9.08 -2.94
C PRO A 64 2.32 -7.58 -2.66
N GLY A 65 2.95 -7.11 -1.58
CA GLY A 65 2.92 -5.71 -1.15
C GLY A 65 1.99 -5.39 0.01
N LEU A 66 1.12 -6.31 0.44
CA LEU A 66 0.25 -6.07 1.59
C LEU A 66 1.02 -5.86 2.89
N GLU A 67 2.07 -6.64 3.14
CA GLU A 67 2.98 -6.44 4.29
C GLU A 67 3.63 -5.04 4.29
N ILE A 68 3.91 -4.49 3.11
CA ILE A 68 4.53 -3.17 2.94
C ILE A 68 3.49 -2.08 3.20
N LEU A 69 2.25 -2.28 2.75
CA LEU A 69 1.13 -1.37 2.99
C LEU A 69 0.73 -1.37 4.47
N GLU A 70 0.68 -2.51 5.13
CA GLU A 70 0.42 -2.63 6.57
C GLU A 70 1.51 -1.92 7.39
N TRP A 71 2.77 -2.16 7.06
CA TRP A 71 3.90 -1.49 7.69
C TRP A 71 3.80 0.04 7.55
N ALA A 72 3.52 0.53 6.34
CA ALA A 72 3.38 1.97 6.09
C ALA A 72 2.13 2.56 6.77
N PHE A 73 1.02 1.82 6.80
CA PHE A 73 -0.20 2.18 7.51
C PHE A 73 0.07 2.43 9.00
N ASN A 74 0.82 1.55 9.66
CA ASN A 74 1.16 1.71 11.07
C ASN A 74 1.99 2.98 11.33
N ILE A 75 2.93 3.30 10.43
CA ILE A 75 3.68 4.55 10.52
C ILE A 75 2.75 5.76 10.39
N LEU A 76 1.79 5.74 9.46
CA LEU A 76 0.83 6.84 9.31
C LEU A 76 -0.11 6.96 10.51
N LYS A 77 -0.53 5.83 11.10
CA LYS A 77 -1.32 5.79 12.33
C LYS A 77 -0.58 6.47 13.48
N ASP A 78 0.69 6.13 13.68
CA ASP A 78 1.55 6.76 14.69
C ASP A 78 1.74 8.27 14.48
N LYS A 79 1.57 8.74 13.23
CA LYS A 79 1.64 10.15 12.85
C LYS A 79 0.28 10.86 12.81
N GLY A 80 -0.83 10.18 13.14
CA GLY A 80 -2.17 10.76 13.18
C GLY A 80 -2.83 10.98 11.82
N PHE A 81 -2.32 10.34 10.75
CA PHE A 81 -2.91 10.41 9.40
C PHE A 81 -4.04 9.40 9.18
N VAL A 82 -4.25 8.51 10.14
CA VAL A 82 -5.24 7.43 10.07
C VAL A 82 -6.08 7.48 11.35
N PRO A 83 -7.40 7.26 11.28
CA PRO A 83 -8.24 7.12 12.47
C PRO A 83 -7.78 5.94 13.34
N ASP A 84 -8.31 5.81 14.56
CA ASP A 84 -7.96 4.68 15.44
C ASP A 84 -8.63 3.37 14.96
N THR A 85 -8.03 2.80 13.92
CA THR A 85 -8.44 1.55 13.25
C THR A 85 -7.21 0.67 13.02
N THR A 86 -7.44 -0.59 12.66
CA THR A 86 -6.40 -1.57 12.35
C THR A 86 -6.32 -1.82 10.85
N PHE A 87 -5.15 -2.23 10.37
CA PHE A 87 -5.03 -2.72 9.01
C PHE A 87 -5.78 -4.05 8.90
N ASP A 88 -6.96 -4.03 8.28
CA ASP A 88 -7.80 -5.22 8.10
C ASP A 88 -7.83 -5.61 6.63
N VAL A 89 -7.28 -6.79 6.35
CA VAL A 89 -7.24 -7.38 5.02
C VAL A 89 -8.66 -7.66 4.49
N GLY A 90 -9.64 -7.88 5.38
CA GLY A 90 -11.06 -8.02 5.01
C GLY A 90 -11.68 -6.76 4.39
N ASN A 91 -11.05 -5.60 4.58
CA ASN A 91 -11.47 -4.32 3.99
C ASN A 91 -10.77 -3.99 2.67
N LEU A 92 -10.02 -4.94 2.11
CA LEU A 92 -9.44 -4.79 0.78
C LEU A 92 -10.51 -4.97 -0.28
N ILE A 93 -10.62 -3.98 -1.16
CA ILE A 93 -11.47 -4.02 -2.34
C ILE A 93 -10.57 -4.05 -3.57
N GLU A 94 -10.80 -5.04 -4.43
CA GLU A 94 -10.21 -5.10 -5.76
C GLU A 94 -11.16 -4.45 -6.77
N GLU A 95 -10.71 -3.36 -7.40
CA GLU A 95 -11.48 -2.64 -8.41
C GLU A 95 -10.54 -2.19 -9.54
N ASN A 96 -10.89 -2.46 -10.80
CA ASN A 96 -10.10 -2.07 -11.99
C ASN A 96 -8.62 -2.50 -11.90
N ASP A 97 -8.36 -3.75 -11.52
CA ASP A 97 -7.01 -4.32 -11.31
C ASP A 97 -6.16 -3.60 -10.24
N ARG A 98 -6.81 -2.89 -9.32
CA ARG A 98 -6.16 -2.23 -8.18
C ARG A 98 -6.76 -2.71 -6.89
N ILE A 99 -5.89 -3.02 -5.94
CA ILE A 99 -6.27 -3.33 -4.57
C ILE A 99 -6.18 -2.05 -3.77
N ARG A 100 -7.29 -1.67 -3.11
CA ARG A 100 -7.32 -0.56 -2.17
C ARG A 100 -7.83 -1.02 -0.81
N LEU A 101 -7.26 -0.47 0.25
CA LEU A 101 -7.81 -0.61 1.59
C LEU A 101 -8.86 0.49 1.79
N VAL A 102 -10.07 0.11 2.16
CA VAL A 102 -11.09 1.06 2.61
C VAL A 102 -11.03 1.15 4.12
N LEU A 103 -10.79 2.34 4.63
CA LEU A 103 -10.86 2.60 6.06
C LEU A 103 -12.33 2.88 6.44
N PRO A 104 -12.80 2.39 7.60
CA PRO A 104 -14.14 2.63 8.08
C PRO A 104 -14.42 4.11 8.39
#